data_AF-A0AAW1MEH6-F1
#
_entry.id   AF-A0AAW1MEH6-F1
#
_cell.length_a   1.000
_cell.length_b   1.000
_cell.length_c   1.000
_cell.angle_alpha   90.00
_cell.angle_beta   90.00
_cell.angle_gamma   90.00
#
_symmetry.space_group_name_H-M   'P 1'
#
loop_
_entity.id
_entity.type
_entity.pdbx_description
1 polymer ?
#
loop_
_entity_poly.entity_id
_entity_poly.type
_entity_poly.pdbx_seq_one_letter_code
_entity_poly.pdbx_strand_id
1 'polypeptide(L)'
;MDPVSYPLQIIAIVFFIVQFGLYTFPAEEVAFEFLDISNAIYASKWYRNEVEVQRLILYVMRRSQQQKYFTGAGLIDISVETFDSVLRKALSFCAIFKNLLKN
;
A
#
# COMPACT_ATOMS: atom_id res chain seq x y z
N MET A 1 8.23 -26.40 26.93
CA MET A 1 7.95 -25.46 25.83
C MET A 1 7.28 -26.29 24.75
N ASP A 2 5.96 -26.11 24.63
CA ASP A 2 5.09 -27.18 24.15
C ASP A 2 5.10 -27.30 22.62
N PRO A 3 5.09 -28.53 22.07
CA PRO A 3 5.26 -28.77 20.62
C PRO A 3 4.11 -28.20 19.76
N VAL A 4 3.00 -27.79 20.38
CA VAL A 4 1.82 -27.23 19.73
C VAL A 4 1.85 -25.69 19.57
N SER A 5 2.73 -24.98 20.29
CA SER A 5 2.75 -23.51 20.26
C SER A 5 3.43 -22.92 19.01
N TYR A 6 4.48 -23.57 18.50
CA TYR A 6 5.20 -23.14 17.29
C TYR A 6 4.34 -23.15 16.00
N PRO A 7 3.59 -24.22 15.67
CA PRO A 7 2.77 -24.22 14.45
C PRO A 7 1.68 -23.15 14.51
N LEU A 8 1.12 -22.87 15.69
CA LEU A 8 0.09 -21.84 15.86
C LEU A 8 0.63 -20.42 15.59
N GLN A 9 1.86 -20.13 16.05
CA GLN A 9 2.52 -18.84 15.78
C GLN A 9 2.82 -18.66 14.29
N ILE A 10 3.25 -19.72 13.59
CA ILE A 10 3.51 -19.68 12.14
C ILE A 10 2.21 -19.39 11.38
N ILE A 11 1.11 -20.06 11.74
CA ILE A 11 -0.20 -19.84 11.12
C ILE A 11 -0.67 -18.40 11.34
N ALA A 12 -0.51 -17.85 12.55
CA ALA A 12 -0.88 -16.47 12.84
C ALA A 12 -0.07 -15.47 12.01
N ILE A 13 1.25 -15.66 11.87
CA ILE A 13 2.11 -14.79 11.05
C ILE A 13 1.67 -14.82 9.59
N VAL A 14 1.41 -16.01 9.04
CA VAL A 14 0.93 -16.16 7.65
C VAL A 14 -0.42 -15.46 7.47
N PHE A 15 -1.33 -15.59 8.43
CA PHE A 15 -2.62 -14.91 8.39
C PHE A 15 -2.48 -13.39 8.34
N PHE A 16 -1.63 -12.79 9.18
CA PHE A 16 -1.38 -11.34 9.15
C PHE A 16 -0.77 -10.86 7.83
N ILE A 17 0.16 -11.63 7.26
CA ILE A 17 0.79 -11.34 5.97
C ILE A 17 -0.25 -11.34 4.85
N VAL A 18 -1.13 -12.35 4.81
CA VAL A 18 -2.20 -12.46 3.82
C VAL A 18 -3.22 -11.33 4.00
N GLN A 19 -3.63 -11.05 5.23
CA GLN A 19 -4.58 -9.98 5.53
C GLN A 19 -4.04 -8.62 5.06
N PHE A 20 -2.78 -8.31 5.34
CA PHE A 20 -2.15 -7.06 4.90
C PHE A 20 -2.03 -6.98 3.37
N GLY A 21 -1.63 -8.09 2.72
CA GLY A 21 -1.56 -8.17 1.26
C GLY A 21 -2.92 -8.00 0.57
N LEU A 22 -3.99 -8.52 1.17
CA LEU A 22 -5.35 -8.34 0.67
C LEU A 22 -5.84 -6.89 0.77
N TYR A 23 -5.32 -6.09 1.71
CA TYR A 23 -5.66 -4.67 1.82
C TYR A 23 -4.83 -3.80 0.86
N THR A 24 -3.54 -4.09 0.68
CA THR A 24 -2.64 -3.24 -0.12
C THR A 24 -2.88 -3.40 -1.61
N PHE A 25 -3.13 -4.61 -2.09
CA PHE A 25 -3.26 -4.90 -3.52
C PHE A 25 -4.42 -4.13 -4.20
N PRO A 26 -5.68 -4.23 -3.75
CA PRO A 26 -6.77 -3.47 -4.36
C PRO A 26 -6.65 -1.95 -4.13
N ALA A 27 -6.02 -1.53 -3.03
CA ALA A 27 -5.81 -0.11 -2.75
C ALA A 27 -4.86 0.54 -3.77
N GLU A 28 -3.82 -0.19 -4.19
CA GLU A 28 -2.86 0.28 -5.19
C GLU A 28 -3.44 0.28 -6.60
N GLU A 29 -4.16 -0.78 -6.98
CA GLU A 29 -4.88 -0.87 -8.27
C GLU A 29 -5.86 0.30 -8.45
N VAL A 30 -6.68 0.55 -7.42
CA VAL A 30 -7.65 1.66 -7.43
C VAL A 30 -6.96 3.02 -7.52
N ALA A 31 -5.84 3.21 -6.83
CA ALA A 31 -5.07 4.45 -6.91
C ALA A 31 -4.48 4.68 -8.31
N PHE A 32 -4.00 3.62 -8.96
CA PHE A 32 -3.51 3.67 -10.33
C PHE A 32 -4.62 4.05 -11.32
N GLU A 33 -5.79 3.40 -11.21
CA GLU A 33 -6.95 3.70 -12.06
C GLU A 33 -7.41 5.17 -11.89
N PHE A 34 -7.45 5.68 -10.66
CA PHE A 34 -7.79 7.08 -10.40
C PHE A 34 -6.79 8.08 -11.00
N LEU A 35 -5.50 7.71 -11.05
CA LEU A 35 -4.47 8.52 -11.68
C LEU A 35 -4.65 8.53 -13.21
N ASP A 36 -4.96 7.38 -13.81
CA ASP A 36 -5.18 7.27 -15.24
C ASP A 36 -6.44 8.04 -15.69
N ILE A 37 -7.55 7.90 -14.94
CA ILE A 37 -8.76 8.70 -15.15
C ILE A 37 -8.46 10.20 -15.06
N SER A 38 -7.69 10.63 -14.05
CA SER A 38 -7.28 12.03 -13.89
C SER A 38 -6.48 12.53 -15.10
N ASN A 39 -5.56 11.70 -15.61
CA ASN A 39 -4.76 12.00 -16.78
C ASN A 39 -5.60 12.09 -18.07
N ALA A 40 -6.56 11.18 -18.25
CA ALA A 40 -7.50 11.20 -19.36
C ALA A 40 -8.39 12.47 -19.34
N ILE A 41 -8.87 12.87 -18.16
CA ILE A 41 -9.63 14.12 -18.02
C ILE A 41 -8.73 15.33 -18.31
N TYR A 42 -7.45 15.30 -17.93
CA TYR A 42 -6.50 16.38 -18.21
C TYR A 42 -6.26 16.55 -19.72
N ALA A 43 -6.16 15.44 -20.45
CA ALA A 43 -6.06 15.43 -21.91
C ALA A 43 -7.36 15.86 -22.62
N SER A 44 -8.50 15.86 -21.92
CA SER A 44 -9.78 16.34 -22.44
C SER A 44 -9.86 17.87 -22.50
N LYS A 45 -10.85 18.42 -23.23
CA LYS A 45 -11.11 19.87 -23.29
C LYS A 45 -11.86 20.38 -22.05
N TRP A 46 -11.44 19.98 -20.86
CA TRP A 46 -12.11 20.28 -19.57
C TRP A 46 -12.25 21.79 -19.30
N TYR A 47 -11.30 22.59 -19.79
CA TYR A 47 -11.28 24.06 -19.71
C TYR A 47 -12.36 24.75 -20.56
N ARG A 48 -13.13 23.99 -21.33
CA ARG A 48 -14.26 24.50 -22.13
C ARG A 48 -15.62 24.32 -21.46
N ASN A 49 -15.65 23.62 -20.32
CA ASN A 49 -16.86 23.42 -19.52
C ASN A 49 -17.13 24.62 -18.60
N GLU A 50 -18.31 24.62 -17.98
CA GLU A 50 -18.72 25.63 -17.00
C GLU A 50 -17.77 25.72 -15.80
N VAL A 51 -17.66 26.92 -15.22
CA VAL A 51 -16.69 27.23 -14.14
C VAL A 51 -16.87 26.32 -12.92
N GLU A 52 -18.11 25.91 -12.63
CA GLU A 52 -18.42 24.98 -11.54
C GLU A 52 -17.82 23.59 -11.79
N VAL A 53 -17.98 23.08 -13.02
CA VAL A 53 -17.44 21.78 -13.45
C VAL A 53 -15.92 21.80 -13.50
N GLN A 54 -15.32 22.90 -13.96
CA GLN A 54 -13.85 23.05 -13.95
C GLN A 54 -13.26 22.98 -12.54
N ARG A 55 -13.90 23.64 -11.55
CA ARG A 55 -13.46 23.58 -10.15
C ARG A 55 -13.56 22.16 -9.59
N LEU A 56 -14.63 21.44 -9.91
CA LEU A 56 -14.81 20.05 -9.50
C LEU A 56 -13.71 19.16 -10.11
N ILE A 57 -13.46 19.29 -11.42
CA ILE A 57 -12.43 18.53 -12.14
C ILE A 57 -11.04 18.78 -11.54
N LEU A 58 -10.68 20.05 -11.30
CA LEU A 58 -9.40 20.41 -10.68
C LEU A 58 -9.27 19.85 -9.26
N TYR A 59 -10.36 19.83 -8.49
CA TYR A 59 -10.38 19.23 -7.16
C TYR A 59 -10.13 17.72 -7.23
N VAL A 60 -10.81 17.02 -8.13
CA VAL A 60 -10.64 15.57 -8.36
C VAL A 60 -9.22 15.27 -8.84
N MET A 61 -8.70 16.00 -9.82
CA MET A 61 -7.32 15.82 -10.32
C MET A 61 -6.28 15.99 -9.21
N ARG A 62 -6.42 17.05 -8.41
CA ARG A 62 -5.54 17.29 -7.25
C ARG A 62 -5.66 16.16 -6.24
N ARG A 63 -6.86 15.66 -5.96
CA ARG A 63 -7.10 14.54 -5.05
C ARG A 63 -6.49 13.24 -5.55
N SER A 64 -6.62 12.90 -6.83
CA SER A 64 -6.01 11.70 -7.43
C SER A 64 -4.48 11.76 -7.38
N GLN A 65 -3.88 12.94 -7.59
CA GLN A 65 -2.43 13.15 -7.43
C GLN A 65 -1.99 13.17 -5.96
N GLN A 66 -2.90 13.51 -5.04
CA GLN A 66 -2.69 13.52 -3.59
C GLN A 66 -3.15 12.23 -2.89
N GLN A 67 -3.57 11.19 -3.60
CA GLN A 67 -3.63 9.83 -3.05
C GLN A 67 -2.19 9.36 -2.77
N LYS A 68 -1.56 10.01 -1.80
CA LYS A 68 -0.56 9.40 -0.97
C LYS A 68 -1.32 8.30 -0.24
N TYR A 69 -0.90 7.08 -0.55
CA TYR A 69 -1.22 5.81 0.08
C TYR A 69 -1.77 6.00 1.49
N PHE A 70 -2.85 5.27 1.82
CA PHE A 70 -3.50 5.33 3.13
C PHE A 70 -2.43 5.27 4.22
N THR A 71 -2.13 6.39 4.88
CA THR A 71 -0.98 6.43 5.78
C THR A 71 -1.35 5.69 7.05
N GLY A 72 -0.79 4.50 7.26
CA GLY A 72 -0.88 3.78 8.52
C GLY A 72 -0.29 4.65 9.63
N ALA A 73 -1.17 5.14 10.52
CA ALA A 73 -0.82 5.98 11.67
C ALA A 73 -0.02 7.26 11.35
N GLY A 74 -0.07 7.78 10.13
CA GLY A 74 0.69 8.98 9.73
C GLY A 74 2.20 8.77 9.54
N LEU A 75 2.68 7.52 9.62
CA LEU A 75 4.12 7.19 9.59
C LEU A 75 4.52 6.35 8.36
N ILE A 76 3.61 5.55 7.83
CA ILE A 76 3.94 4.55 6.81
C ILE A 76 2.85 4.53 5.74
N ASP A 77 3.24 4.78 4.50
CA ASP A 77 2.38 4.65 3.33
C ASP A 77 2.03 3.16 3.10
N ILE A 78 0.74 2.81 3.19
CA ILE A 78 0.27 1.44 2.91
C ILE A 78 0.30 1.24 1.40
N SER A 79 1.45 0.80 0.89
CA SER A 79 1.68 0.37 -0.49
C SER A 79 2.28 -1.03 -0.52
N VAL A 80 2.19 -1.72 -1.66
CA VAL A 80 2.86 -3.01 -1.85
C VAL A 80 4.38 -2.87 -1.72
N GLU A 81 4.95 -1.73 -2.14
CA GLU A 81 6.37 -1.43 -1.96
C GLU A 81 6.78 -1.40 -0.48
N THR A 82 5.96 -0.77 0.37
CA THR A 82 6.25 -0.70 1.81
C THR A 82 6.12 -2.05 2.48
N PHE A 83 5.13 -2.85 2.09
CA PHE A 83 4.99 -4.24 2.53
C PHE A 83 6.24 -5.07 2.21
N ASP A 84 6.73 -4.99 0.97
CA ASP A 84 7.93 -5.69 0.52
C ASP A 84 9.17 -5.24 1.30
N SER A 85 9.31 -3.93 1.54
CA SER A 85 10.39 -3.37 2.36
C SER A 85 10.38 -3.91 3.80
N VAL A 86 9.20 -3.97 4.43
CA VAL A 86 9.03 -4.52 5.79
C VAL A 86 9.39 -6.01 5.82
N LEU A 87 8.92 -6.80 4.84
CA LEU A 87 9.25 -8.22 4.74
C LEU A 87 10.75 -8.45 4.56
N ARG A 88 11.41 -7.69 3.67
CA ARG A 88 12.86 -7.78 3.46
C ARG A 88 13.65 -7.49 4.73
N LYS A 89 13.26 -6.45 5.47
CA LYS A 89 13.87 -6.11 6.77
C LYS A 89 13.67 -7.22 7.79
N ALA A 90 12.47 -7.78 7.90
CA ALA A 90 12.18 -8.89 8.80
C ALA A 90 13.00 -10.14 8.45
N LEU A 91 13.09 -10.50 7.17
CA LEU A 91 13.92 -11.62 6.71
C LEU A 91 15.42 -11.39 6.97
N SER A 92 15.89 -10.16 6.76
CA SER A 92 17.29 -9.79 7.02
C SER A 92 17.61 -9.92 8.51
N PHE A 93 16.72 -9.44 9.39
CA PHE A 93 16.84 -9.61 10.84
C PHE A 93 16.85 -11.09 11.22
N CYS A 94 15.94 -11.90 10.69
CA CYS A 94 15.91 -13.35 10.92
C CYS A 94 17.19 -14.03 10.43
N ALA A 95 17.76 -13.62 9.29
CA ALA A 95 19.00 -14.17 8.77
C ALA A 95 20.20 -13.85 9.68
N ILE A 96 20.30 -12.60 10.16
CA ILE A 96 21.33 -12.20 11.13
C ILE A 96 21.19 -13.00 12.42
N PHE A 97 19.97 -13.09 12.96
CA PHE A 97 19.70 -13.84 14.18
C PHE A 97 20.05 -15.33 14.04
N LYS A 98 19.72 -15.95 12.91
CA LYS A 98 20.13 -17.34 12.59
C LYS A 98 21.64 -17.49 12.50
N ASN A 99 22.35 -16.53 11.92
CA ASN A 99 23.82 -16.55 11.85
C ASN A 99 24.46 -16.41 13.24
N LEU A 100 23.88 -15.58 14.13
CA LEU A 100 24.36 -15.42 15.50
C LEU A 100 24.13 -16.67 16.36
N LEU A 101 23.04 -17.41 16.13
CA LEU A 101 22.76 -18.68 16.83
C LEU A 101 23.61 -19.86 16.35
N LYS A 102 24.21 -19.76 15.16
CA LYS A 102 25.03 -20.83 14.56
C LYS A 102 26.50 -20.77 15.01
N ASN A 103 26.91 -19.70 15.68
CA ASN A 103 28.26 -19.46 16.20
C ASN A 103 28.30 -19.67 17.72
#